data_AF-A0A970B984-F1
#
_entry.id   AF-A0A970B984-F1
#
_cell.length_a   1.000
_cell.length_b   1.000
_cell.length_c   1.000
_cell.angle_alpha   90.00
_cell.angle_beta   90.00
_cell.angle_gamma   90.00
#
_symmetry.space_group_name_H-M   'P 1'
#
loop_
_entity.id
_entity.type
_entity.pdbx_description
1 polymer ?
#
loop_
_entity_poly.entity_id
_entity_poly.type
_entity_poly.pdbx_seq_one_letter_code
_entity_poly.pdbx_strand_id
1 'polypeptide(L)'
;MTQALTPLFWAVMALVGLLLLQRWIHTHLHGLSLLLTGHPERAVIVYALVLLPGVFLHELSHWLAATFLGVRTGSFSVIPRQQTDGSIQLGYVEYYRGRTLDPVRESIIGGAPLITGTAVILLIGLKIFNVSELATAVQSGQAESLSTALTQLYQTPDFLVWLYLIFAIANGMMPSKSDRRAWPAFIITMIVLAGIVYLLGLSDKVMAGLAHPVSLMFGYLGLAFSLAIGVDLFFMGIIALLEVIVSRVKGVSVVYTGRDEAVRE
;
A
#
# COMPACT_ATOMS: atom_id res chain seq x y z
N MET A 1 4.84 -29.19 -0.64
CA MET A 1 4.48 -28.15 0.35
C MET A 1 5.46 -26.98 0.35
N THR A 2 6.78 -27.19 0.36
CA THR A 2 7.79 -26.12 0.38
C THR A 2 7.67 -25.10 -0.76
N GLN A 3 7.40 -25.54 -2.00
CA GLN A 3 7.26 -24.63 -3.15
C GLN A 3 6.03 -23.70 -3.09
N ALA A 4 4.96 -24.11 -2.40
CA ALA A 4 3.74 -23.29 -2.26
C ALA A 4 3.89 -22.20 -1.17
N LEU A 5 4.83 -22.38 -0.25
CA LEU A 5 5.09 -21.43 0.84
C LEU A 5 6.05 -20.31 0.43
N THR A 6 6.88 -20.52 -0.60
CA THR A 6 7.84 -19.51 -1.06
C THR A 6 7.17 -18.20 -1.47
N PRO A 7 6.10 -18.19 -2.31
CA PRO A 7 5.46 -16.94 -2.71
C PRO A 7 4.76 -16.25 -1.54
N LEU A 8 4.17 -17.03 -0.61
CA LEU A 8 3.58 -16.51 0.61
C LEU A 8 4.63 -15.79 1.46
N PHE A 9 5.75 -16.46 1.74
CA PHE A 9 6.84 -15.88 2.53
C PHE A 9 7.38 -14.61 1.87
N TRP A 10 7.61 -14.64 0.55
CA TRP A 10 8.04 -13.47 -0.22
C TRP A 10 7.06 -12.31 -0.08
N ALA A 11 5.75 -12.54 -0.29
CA ALA A 11 4.73 -11.50 -0.16
C ALA A 11 4.65 -10.93 1.26
N VAL A 12 4.75 -11.77 2.29
CA VAL A 12 4.74 -11.34 3.70
C VAL A 12 5.97 -10.48 4.00
N MET A 13 7.17 -10.91 3.59
CA MET A 13 8.39 -10.15 3.80
C MET A 13 8.35 -8.80 3.05
N ALA A 14 7.86 -8.79 1.81
CA ALA A 14 7.69 -7.57 1.04
C ALA A 14 6.65 -6.63 1.68
N LEU A 15 5.54 -7.16 2.20
CA LEU A 15 4.54 -6.37 2.92
C LEU A 15 5.12 -5.73 4.19
N VAL A 16 5.91 -6.48 4.97
CA VAL A 16 6.60 -5.95 6.16
C VAL A 16 7.58 -4.86 5.75
N GLY A 17 8.37 -5.07 4.69
CA GLY A 17 9.26 -4.05 4.13
C GLY A 17 8.49 -2.78 3.77
N LEU A 18 7.43 -2.91 2.97
CA LEU A 18 6.59 -1.79 2.56
C LEU A 18 6.03 -1.00 3.76
N LEU A 19 5.57 -1.69 4.81
CA LEU A 19 5.09 -1.04 6.04
C LEU A 19 6.17 -0.21 6.75
N LEU A 20 7.43 -0.63 6.69
CA LEU A 20 8.54 0.13 7.28
C LEU A 20 8.91 1.34 6.42
N LEU A 21 9.01 1.14 5.10
CA LEU A 21 9.31 2.19 4.14
C LEU A 21 8.23 3.27 4.16
N GLN A 22 6.96 2.87 4.18
CA GLN A 22 5.83 3.78 4.25
C GLN A 22 5.90 4.67 5.51
N ARG A 23 6.22 4.12 6.68
CA ARG A 23 6.36 4.94 7.91
C ARG A 23 7.40 6.04 7.74
N TRP A 24 8.54 5.70 7.13
CA TRP A 24 9.58 6.66 6.82
C TRP A 24 9.07 7.71 5.82
N ILE A 25 8.48 7.26 4.71
CA ILE A 25 8.00 8.14 3.62
C ILE A 25 6.97 9.13 4.15
N HIS A 26 5.95 8.68 4.89
CA HIS A 26 4.92 9.59 5.40
C HIS A 26 5.50 10.60 6.39
N THR A 27 6.44 10.19 7.25
CA THR A 27 7.08 11.06 8.23
C THR A 27 7.91 12.15 7.55
N HIS A 28 8.78 11.75 6.62
CA HIS A 28 9.67 12.66 5.90
C HIS A 28 8.94 13.50 4.85
N LEU A 29 7.94 12.95 4.17
CA LEU A 29 7.13 13.72 3.22
C LEU A 29 6.31 14.81 3.93
N HIS A 30 5.78 14.53 5.12
CA HIS A 30 5.14 15.54 5.95
C HIS A 30 6.15 16.57 6.48
N GLY A 31 7.33 16.13 6.94
CA GLY A 31 8.42 17.00 7.37
C GLY A 31 8.90 17.94 6.26
N LEU A 32 9.14 17.41 5.06
CA LEU A 32 9.46 18.19 3.87
C LEU A 32 8.34 19.19 3.53
N SER A 33 7.08 18.77 3.61
CA SER A 33 5.93 19.66 3.40
C SER A 33 5.89 20.81 4.43
N LEU A 34 6.26 20.54 5.68
CA LEU A 34 6.40 21.54 6.73
C LEU A 34 7.58 22.48 6.46
N LEU A 35 8.73 21.95 6.04
CA LEU A 35 9.88 22.78 5.65
C LEU A 35 9.52 23.72 4.52
N LEU A 36 8.81 23.23 3.49
CA LEU A 36 8.43 24.03 2.33
C LEU A 36 7.45 25.15 2.69
N THR A 37 6.45 24.86 3.52
CA THR A 37 5.35 25.79 3.79
C THR A 37 5.54 26.66 5.04
N GLY A 38 6.33 26.20 6.01
CA GLY A 38 6.52 26.84 7.33
C GLY A 38 5.27 26.87 8.21
N HIS A 39 4.14 26.27 7.77
CA HIS A 39 2.86 26.32 8.47
C HIS A 39 2.25 24.91 8.50
N PRO A 40 1.94 24.35 9.69
CA PRO A 40 1.42 22.98 9.81
C PRO A 40 0.18 22.70 8.97
N GLU A 41 -0.77 23.64 8.89
CA GLU A 41 -1.99 23.47 8.11
C GLU A 41 -1.73 23.36 6.60
N ARG A 42 -0.81 24.17 6.06
CA ARG A 42 -0.45 24.15 4.64
C ARG A 42 0.42 22.93 4.30
N ALA A 43 1.24 22.49 5.25
CA ALA A 43 2.05 21.28 5.10
C ALA A 43 1.16 20.05 4.82
N VAL A 44 0.05 19.93 5.55
CA VAL A 44 -0.93 18.86 5.34
C VAL A 44 -1.50 18.87 3.92
N ILE A 45 -1.79 20.06 3.35
CA ILE A 45 -2.30 20.18 1.98
C ILE A 45 -1.25 19.71 0.97
N VAL A 46 0.00 20.17 1.08
CA VAL A 46 1.09 19.76 0.16
C VAL A 46 1.32 18.26 0.22
N TYR A 47 1.40 17.71 1.44
CA TYR A 47 1.52 16.28 1.68
C TYR A 47 0.35 15.49 1.07
N ALA A 48 -0.89 15.94 1.27
CA ALA A 48 -2.07 15.29 0.71
C ALA A 48 -2.13 15.36 -0.82
N LEU A 49 -1.70 16.46 -1.43
CA LEU A 49 -1.65 16.61 -2.88
C LEU A 49 -0.70 15.61 -3.54
N VAL A 50 0.44 15.32 -2.92
CA VAL A 50 1.41 14.32 -3.43
C VAL A 50 0.82 12.90 -3.37
N LEU A 51 0.05 12.57 -2.33
CA LEU A 51 -0.55 11.25 -2.18
C LEU A 51 -1.97 11.15 -2.77
N LEU A 52 -2.48 12.24 -3.36
CA LEU A 52 -3.86 12.36 -3.80
C LEU A 52 -4.33 11.22 -4.72
N PRO A 53 -3.57 10.79 -5.75
CA PRO A 53 -4.00 9.70 -6.61
C PRO A 53 -4.21 8.39 -5.84
N GLY A 54 -3.34 8.11 -4.87
CA GLY A 54 -3.43 6.93 -4.02
C GLY A 54 -4.61 6.99 -3.06
N VAL A 55 -4.81 8.13 -2.39
CA VAL A 55 -5.96 8.35 -1.49
C VAL A 55 -7.26 8.26 -2.27
N PHE A 56 -7.34 8.88 -3.45
CA PHE A 56 -8.51 8.79 -4.30
C PHE A 56 -8.83 7.34 -4.69
N LEU A 57 -7.84 6.57 -5.14
CA LEU A 57 -8.02 5.16 -5.48
C LEU A 57 -8.44 4.33 -4.26
N HIS A 58 -7.89 4.64 -3.09
CA HIS A 58 -8.23 3.99 -1.82
C HIS A 58 -9.72 4.18 -1.51
N GLU A 59 -10.17 5.42 -1.43
CA GLU A 59 -11.56 5.75 -1.09
C GLU A 59 -12.53 5.25 -2.16
N LEU A 60 -12.16 5.35 -3.44
CA LEU A 60 -12.95 4.80 -4.55
C LEU A 60 -13.12 3.28 -4.43
N SER A 61 -12.07 2.58 -3.98
CA SER A 61 -12.12 1.13 -3.78
C SER A 61 -13.10 0.72 -2.68
N HIS A 62 -13.12 1.47 -1.57
CA HIS A 62 -14.14 1.27 -0.53
C HIS A 62 -15.54 1.50 -1.07
N TRP A 63 -15.76 2.60 -1.80
CA TRP A 63 -17.07 2.94 -2.35
C TRP A 63 -17.56 1.89 -3.36
N LEU A 64 -16.70 1.45 -4.28
CA LEU A 64 -17.02 0.41 -5.25
C LEU A 64 -17.34 -0.92 -4.56
N ALA A 65 -16.50 -1.35 -3.61
CA ALA A 65 -16.73 -2.61 -2.87
C ALA A 65 -18.03 -2.57 -2.07
N ALA A 66 -18.31 -1.46 -1.38
CA ALA A 66 -19.56 -1.28 -0.65
C ALA A 66 -20.78 -1.33 -1.60
N THR A 67 -20.68 -0.65 -2.76
CA THR A 67 -21.75 -0.63 -3.76
C THR A 67 -22.01 -2.03 -4.34
N PHE A 68 -20.97 -2.77 -4.71
CA PHE A 68 -21.11 -4.14 -5.22
C PHE A 68 -21.67 -5.12 -4.19
N LEU A 69 -21.40 -4.90 -2.90
CA LEU A 69 -21.92 -5.71 -1.80
C LEU A 69 -23.30 -5.25 -1.30
N GLY A 70 -23.91 -4.26 -1.97
CA GLY A 70 -25.23 -3.72 -1.64
C GLY A 70 -25.28 -2.95 -0.32
N VAL A 71 -24.15 -2.42 0.13
CA VAL A 71 -24.04 -1.61 1.35
C VAL A 71 -24.27 -0.14 1.00
N ARG A 72 -25.13 0.53 1.76
CA ARG A 72 -25.42 1.96 1.55
C ARG A 72 -24.17 2.80 1.82
N THR A 73 -23.72 3.52 0.81
CA THR A 73 -22.61 4.48 0.90
C THR A 73 -23.13 5.86 1.31
N GLY A 74 -22.31 6.60 2.03
CA GLY A 74 -22.56 7.95 2.53
C GLY A 74 -21.62 8.96 1.86
N SER A 75 -21.08 9.90 2.63
CA SER A 75 -20.19 10.94 2.09
C SER A 75 -18.81 10.41 1.71
N PHE A 76 -18.26 10.95 0.62
CA PHE A 76 -16.92 10.72 0.11
C PHE A 76 -16.12 12.03 0.19
N SER A 77 -14.92 12.01 0.77
CA SER A 77 -14.03 13.18 0.83
C SER A 77 -12.57 12.76 0.71
N VAL A 78 -11.80 13.54 -0.06
CA VAL A 78 -10.34 13.39 -0.23
C VAL A 78 -9.60 14.60 0.36
N ILE A 79 -10.31 15.46 1.08
CA ILE A 79 -9.74 16.65 1.72
C ILE A 79 -9.21 16.22 3.09
N PRO A 80 -7.92 16.50 3.37
CA PRO A 80 -7.32 16.10 4.63
C PRO A 80 -7.88 16.90 5.80
N ARG A 81 -8.00 16.26 6.96
CA ARG A 81 -8.41 16.87 8.23
C ARG A 81 -7.47 16.44 9.35
N GLN A 82 -7.06 17.38 10.20
CA GLN A 82 -6.40 17.03 11.45
C GLN A 82 -7.45 16.58 12.46
N GLN A 83 -7.21 15.45 13.10
CA GLN A 83 -8.05 14.93 14.18
C GLN A 83 -7.63 15.52 15.53
N THR A 84 -8.53 15.45 16.50
CA THR A 84 -8.30 15.94 17.87
C THR A 84 -7.18 15.20 18.60
N ASP A 85 -6.79 14.00 18.15
CA ASP A 85 -5.67 13.22 18.69
C ASP A 85 -4.32 13.57 18.03
N GLY A 86 -4.29 14.59 17.16
CA GLY A 86 -3.11 15.00 16.41
C GLY A 86 -2.81 14.13 15.18
N SER A 87 -3.63 13.11 14.89
CA SER A 87 -3.48 12.32 13.66
C SER A 87 -4.03 13.07 12.43
N ILE A 88 -3.45 12.79 11.26
CA ILE A 88 -3.90 13.36 9.99
C ILE A 88 -4.76 12.32 9.27
N GLN A 89 -6.03 12.64 9.05
CA GLN A 89 -6.90 11.89 8.15
C GLN A 89 -6.77 12.47 6.74
N LEU A 90 -6.30 11.68 5.78
CA LEU A 90 -6.09 12.12 4.40
C LEU A 90 -7.37 12.15 3.55
N GLY A 91 -8.26 11.19 3.81
CA GLY A 91 -9.54 11.02 3.12
C GLY A 91 -10.48 10.17 3.97
N TYR A 92 -11.74 10.09 3.55
CA TYR A 92 -12.71 9.18 4.13
C TYR A 92 -13.86 8.88 3.16
N VAL A 93 -14.29 7.62 3.15
CA VAL A 93 -15.64 7.20 2.74
C VAL A 93 -16.43 6.76 3.96
N GLU A 94 -17.56 7.41 4.17
CA GLU A 94 -18.58 6.91 5.08
C GLU A 94 -19.40 5.84 4.36
N TYR A 95 -19.60 4.70 5.00
CA TYR A 95 -20.62 3.73 4.63
C TYR A 95 -21.46 3.42 5.87
N TYR A 96 -22.76 3.25 5.66
CA TYR A 96 -23.71 3.06 6.75
C TYR A 96 -23.51 1.67 7.36
N ARG A 97 -22.84 1.64 8.52
CA ARG A 97 -22.57 0.45 9.34
C ARG A 97 -23.80 -0.01 10.13
N GLY A 98 -24.96 -0.10 9.47
CA GLY A 98 -26.20 -0.54 10.12
C GLY A 98 -26.07 -1.94 10.73
N ARG A 99 -27.05 -2.35 11.54
CA ARG A 99 -27.13 -3.69 12.18
C ARG A 99 -27.02 -4.89 11.22
N THR A 100 -27.07 -4.66 9.91
CA THR A 100 -27.08 -5.65 8.84
C THR A 100 -25.72 -5.86 8.17
N LEU A 101 -24.67 -5.13 8.54
CA LEU A 101 -23.34 -5.34 7.95
C LEU A 101 -22.65 -6.53 8.65
N ASP A 102 -22.53 -7.65 7.95
CA ASP A 102 -21.83 -8.83 8.45
C ASP A 102 -20.29 -8.64 8.41
N PRO A 103 -19.53 -9.34 9.29
CA PRO A 103 -18.08 -9.17 9.37
C PRO A 103 -17.32 -9.53 8.08
N VAL A 104 -17.91 -10.36 7.22
CA VAL A 104 -17.28 -10.77 5.95
C VAL A 104 -17.34 -9.62 4.96
N ARG A 105 -18.52 -9.02 4.75
CA ARG A 105 -18.67 -7.83 3.91
C ARG A 105 -17.84 -6.66 4.41
N GLU A 106 -17.85 -6.40 5.72
CA GLU A 106 -17.02 -5.33 6.31
C GLU A 106 -15.53 -5.58 6.06
N SER A 107 -15.07 -6.83 6.15
CA SER A 107 -13.67 -7.19 5.88
C SER A 107 -13.29 -7.06 4.40
N ILE A 108 -14.19 -7.43 3.48
CA ILE A 108 -13.97 -7.28 2.03
C ILE A 108 -13.89 -5.80 1.67
N ILE A 109 -14.81 -4.97 2.18
CA ILE A 109 -14.78 -3.52 1.98
C ILE A 109 -13.46 -2.97 2.53
N GLY A 110 -13.08 -3.36 3.75
CA GLY A 110 -11.82 -2.96 4.38
C GLY A 110 -10.55 -3.36 3.60
N GLY A 111 -10.57 -4.51 2.94
CA GLY A 111 -9.46 -5.00 2.12
C GLY A 111 -9.44 -4.44 0.68
N ALA A 112 -10.52 -3.82 0.22
CA ALA A 112 -10.66 -3.39 -1.18
C ALA A 112 -9.56 -2.44 -1.66
N PRO A 113 -9.11 -1.42 -0.89
CA PRO A 113 -8.01 -0.55 -1.31
C PRO A 113 -6.72 -1.30 -1.60
N LEU A 114 -6.36 -2.26 -0.74
CA LEU A 114 -5.15 -3.06 -0.90
C LEU A 114 -5.24 -3.93 -2.16
N ILE A 115 -6.41 -4.55 -2.40
CA ILE A 115 -6.65 -5.39 -3.58
C ILE A 115 -6.55 -4.55 -4.86
N THR A 116 -7.30 -3.46 -4.94
CA THR A 116 -7.33 -2.59 -6.12
C THR A 116 -5.99 -1.91 -6.35
N GLY A 117 -5.35 -1.39 -5.30
CA GLY A 117 -4.03 -0.76 -5.38
C GLY A 117 -2.97 -1.73 -5.89
N THR A 118 -2.94 -2.96 -5.36
CA THR A 118 -2.05 -4.02 -5.85
C THR A 118 -2.33 -4.34 -7.31
N ALA A 119 -3.61 -4.46 -7.69
CA ALA A 119 -3.98 -4.74 -9.08
C ALA A 119 -3.50 -3.63 -10.03
N VAL A 120 -3.66 -2.35 -9.67
CA VAL A 120 -3.19 -1.22 -10.48
C VAL A 120 -1.65 -1.21 -10.58
N ILE A 121 -0.93 -1.45 -9.48
CA ILE A 121 0.54 -1.55 -9.50
C ILE A 121 1.00 -2.69 -10.42
N LEU A 122 0.33 -3.85 -10.38
CA LEU A 122 0.63 -4.97 -11.28
C LEU A 122 0.33 -4.65 -12.74
N LEU A 123 -0.78 -3.96 -13.02
CA LEU A 123 -1.10 -3.53 -14.37
C LEU A 123 -0.02 -2.59 -14.92
N ILE A 124 0.43 -1.61 -14.13
CA ILE A 124 1.52 -0.72 -14.52
C ILE A 124 2.81 -1.53 -14.72
N GLY A 125 3.20 -2.35 -13.74
CA GLY A 125 4.42 -3.15 -13.80
C GLY A 125 4.47 -4.08 -15.02
N LEU A 126 3.40 -4.83 -15.27
CA LEU A 126 3.38 -5.86 -16.32
C LEU A 126 3.08 -5.29 -17.70
N LYS A 127 2.23 -4.27 -17.82
CA LYS A 127 1.78 -3.75 -19.13
C LYS A 127 2.52 -2.51 -19.59
N ILE A 128 2.98 -1.67 -18.67
CA ILE A 128 3.66 -0.42 -18.99
C ILE A 128 5.17 -0.61 -18.89
N PHE A 129 5.65 -1.16 -17.78
CA PHE A 129 7.08 -1.32 -17.50
C PHE A 129 7.68 -2.65 -17.93
N ASN A 130 6.86 -3.60 -18.38
CA ASN A 130 7.28 -4.94 -18.78
C ASN A 130 8.28 -5.58 -17.79
N VAL A 131 7.98 -5.50 -16.49
CA VAL A 131 8.89 -5.96 -15.41
C VAL A 131 9.27 -7.44 -15.49
N SER A 132 8.56 -8.22 -16.31
CA SER A 132 8.93 -9.59 -16.66
C SER A 132 10.31 -9.67 -17.30
N GLU A 133 10.64 -8.76 -18.22
CA GLU A 133 11.96 -8.69 -18.87
C GLU A 133 13.05 -8.23 -17.90
N LEU A 134 12.71 -7.30 -17.00
CA LEU A 134 13.63 -6.91 -15.93
C LEU A 134 13.91 -8.09 -15.00
N ALA A 135 12.89 -8.88 -14.64
CA ALA A 135 13.04 -10.05 -13.79
C ALA A 135 13.91 -11.14 -14.46
N THR A 136 13.73 -11.41 -15.75
CA THR A 136 14.58 -12.37 -16.48
C THR A 136 16.01 -11.87 -16.62
N ALA A 137 16.21 -10.56 -16.84
CA ALA A 137 17.53 -9.94 -16.90
C ALA A 137 18.27 -10.04 -15.56
N VAL A 138 17.59 -9.80 -14.43
CA VAL A 138 18.16 -9.98 -13.09
C VAL A 138 18.52 -11.45 -12.82
N GLN A 139 17.65 -12.39 -13.20
CA GLN A 139 17.89 -13.82 -13.02
C GLN A 139 19.04 -14.36 -13.88
N SER A 140 19.28 -13.77 -15.06
CA SER A 140 20.39 -14.18 -15.94
C SER A 140 21.77 -13.88 -15.33
N GLY A 141 21.85 -12.91 -14.41
CA GLY A 141 23.09 -12.42 -13.82
C GLY A 141 24.00 -11.65 -14.81
N GLN A 142 23.54 -11.40 -16.04
CA GLN A 142 24.34 -10.76 -17.08
C GLN A 142 24.13 -9.25 -17.08
N ALA A 143 25.21 -8.49 -16.93
CA ALA A 143 25.18 -7.03 -16.88
C ALA A 143 24.57 -6.39 -18.13
N GLU A 144 24.80 -6.98 -19.31
CA GLU A 144 24.26 -6.50 -20.60
C GLU A 144 22.73 -6.66 -20.69
N SER A 145 22.21 -7.78 -20.21
CA SER A 145 20.76 -7.99 -20.17
C SER A 145 20.07 -7.01 -19.20
N LEU A 146 20.72 -6.75 -18.05
CA LEU A 146 20.21 -5.82 -17.05
C LEU A 146 20.26 -4.37 -17.56
N SER A 147 21.36 -3.95 -18.20
CA SER A 147 21.47 -2.61 -18.76
C SER A 147 20.45 -2.37 -19.88
N THR A 148 20.20 -3.39 -20.71
CA THR A 148 19.18 -3.34 -21.77
C THR A 148 17.78 -3.18 -21.18
N ALA A 149 17.41 -4.03 -20.22
CA ALA A 149 16.10 -3.96 -19.56
C ALA A 149 15.88 -2.63 -18.83
N LEU A 150 16.91 -2.10 -18.15
CA LEU A 150 16.83 -0.79 -17.49
C LEU A 150 16.71 0.37 -18.50
N THR A 151 17.38 0.27 -19.65
CA THR A 151 17.28 1.27 -20.71
C THR A 151 15.88 1.29 -21.32
N GLN A 152 15.31 0.10 -21.59
CA GLN A 152 13.94 -0.02 -22.08
C GLN A 152 12.93 0.52 -21.08
N LEU A 153 13.11 0.22 -19.78
CA LEU A 153 12.27 0.74 -18.71
C LEU A 153 12.28 2.28 -18.71
N TYR A 154 13.46 2.90 -18.75
CA TYR A 154 13.62 4.35 -18.77
C TYR A 154 13.05 5.02 -20.04
N GLN A 155 13.09 4.31 -21.18
CA GLN A 155 12.54 4.78 -22.46
C GLN A 155 11.00 4.67 -22.55
N THR A 156 10.34 4.13 -21.53
CA THR A 156 8.88 4.05 -21.49
C THR A 156 8.26 5.46 -21.54
N PRO A 157 7.28 5.71 -22.43
CA PRO A 157 6.55 6.98 -22.43
C PRO A 157 5.97 7.31 -21.05
N ASP A 158 6.10 8.56 -20.63
CA ASP A 158 5.61 9.04 -19.33
C ASP A 158 6.18 8.27 -18.12
N PHE A 159 7.39 7.70 -18.25
CA PHE A 159 8.05 6.89 -17.21
C PHE A 159 7.92 7.48 -15.80
N LEU A 160 8.22 8.77 -15.63
CA LEU A 160 8.15 9.45 -14.33
C LEU A 160 6.73 9.56 -13.77
N VAL A 161 5.71 9.71 -14.63
CA VAL A 161 4.30 9.75 -14.22
C VAL A 161 3.87 8.39 -13.69
N TRP A 162 4.23 7.32 -14.40
CA TRP A 162 3.94 5.95 -13.95
C TRP A 162 4.66 5.59 -12.66
N LEU A 163 5.91 6.03 -12.51
CA LEU A 163 6.70 5.86 -11.29
C LEU A 163 6.03 6.59 -10.12
N TYR A 164 5.62 7.84 -10.34
CA TYR A 164 4.86 8.62 -9.36
C TYR A 164 3.52 7.98 -8.99
N LEU A 165 2.78 7.44 -9.95
CA LEU A 165 1.51 6.76 -9.68
C LEU A 165 1.70 5.51 -8.83
N ILE A 166 2.72 4.69 -9.11
CA ILE A 166 3.05 3.54 -8.25
C ILE A 166 3.38 4.02 -6.83
N PHE A 167 4.21 5.05 -6.69
CA PHE A 167 4.54 5.64 -5.40
C PHE A 167 3.31 6.12 -4.62
N ALA A 168 2.46 6.94 -5.26
CA ALA A 168 1.26 7.49 -4.63
C ALA A 168 0.28 6.38 -4.24
N ILE A 169 0.06 5.39 -5.11
CA ILE A 169 -0.82 4.25 -4.85
C ILE A 169 -0.26 3.37 -3.74
N ALA A 170 1.02 3.03 -3.77
CA ALA A 170 1.64 2.17 -2.75
C ALA A 170 1.54 2.78 -1.35
N ASN A 171 1.78 4.09 -1.23
CA ASN A 171 1.69 4.82 0.03
C ASN A 171 0.25 5.23 0.41
N GLY A 172 -0.72 5.08 -0.51
CA GLY A 172 -2.14 5.34 -0.27
C GLY A 172 -3.01 4.10 -0.02
N MET A 173 -2.63 2.92 -0.54
CA MET A 173 -3.49 1.73 -0.56
C MET A 173 -3.56 0.95 0.75
N MET A 174 -2.67 1.26 1.70
CA MET A 174 -2.49 0.43 2.89
C MET A 174 -3.66 0.59 3.89
N PRO A 175 -4.22 -0.52 4.43
CA PRO A 175 -5.40 -0.45 5.28
C PRO A 175 -5.13 0.29 6.60
N SER A 176 -6.00 1.25 6.92
CA SER A 176 -5.99 1.98 8.18
C SER A 176 -6.49 1.11 9.36
N LYS A 177 -6.66 1.73 10.54
CA LYS A 177 -7.24 1.05 11.70
C LYS A 177 -8.74 0.78 11.52
N SER A 178 -9.47 1.68 10.88
CA SER A 178 -10.91 1.48 10.61
C SER A 178 -11.13 0.33 9.62
N ASP A 179 -10.25 0.21 8.63
CA ASP A 179 -10.46 -0.73 7.52
C ASP A 179 -10.22 -2.17 7.96
N ARG A 180 -9.33 -2.37 8.93
CA ARG A 180 -9.02 -3.68 9.50
C ARG A 180 -9.91 -4.06 10.68
N ARG A 181 -10.87 -3.23 11.07
CA ARG A 181 -11.69 -3.43 12.26
C ARG A 181 -12.41 -4.78 12.29
N ALA A 182 -12.95 -5.22 11.15
CA ALA A 182 -13.67 -6.49 11.05
C ALA A 182 -12.77 -7.71 10.81
N TRP A 183 -11.49 -7.50 10.47
CA TRP A 183 -10.58 -8.59 10.12
C TRP A 183 -10.39 -9.62 11.24
N PRO A 184 -10.30 -9.27 12.54
CA PRO A 184 -10.23 -10.27 13.60
C PRO A 184 -11.41 -11.25 13.57
N ALA A 185 -12.64 -10.74 13.40
CA ALA A 185 -13.83 -11.58 13.32
C ALA A 185 -13.84 -12.46 12.06
N PHE A 186 -13.39 -11.92 10.92
CA PHE A 186 -13.21 -12.70 9.70
C PHE A 186 -12.16 -13.81 9.87
N ILE A 187 -11.01 -13.51 10.47
CA ILE A 187 -9.94 -14.48 10.73
C ILE A 187 -10.45 -15.61 11.64
N ILE A 188 -11.16 -15.28 12.73
CA ILE A 188 -11.77 -16.28 13.60
C ILE A 188 -12.74 -17.18 12.81
N THR A 189 -13.58 -16.58 11.97
CA THR A 189 -14.53 -17.33 11.11
C THR A 189 -13.80 -18.29 10.18
N MET A 190 -12.69 -17.86 9.56
CA MET A 190 -11.86 -18.70 8.70
C MET A 190 -11.14 -19.83 9.47
N ILE A 191 -10.69 -19.57 10.70
CA ILE A 191 -10.09 -20.60 11.56
C ILE A 191 -11.11 -21.68 11.92
N VAL A 192 -12.34 -21.28 12.29
CA VAL A 192 -13.43 -22.23 12.58
C VAL A 192 -13.75 -23.08 11.35
N LEU A 193 -13.86 -22.46 10.17
CA LEU A 193 -14.11 -23.17 8.92
C LEU A 193 -12.98 -24.16 8.59
N ALA A 194 -11.72 -23.74 8.74
CA ALA A 194 -10.56 -24.61 8.55
C ALA A 194 -10.55 -25.80 9.54
N GLY A 195 -10.94 -25.56 10.80
CA GLY A 195 -11.13 -26.60 11.80
C GLY A 195 -12.19 -27.62 11.41
N ILE A 196 -13.32 -27.16 10.87
CA ILE A 196 -14.38 -28.05 10.36
C ILE A 196 -13.86 -28.90 9.19
N VAL A 197 -13.19 -28.28 8.20
CA VAL A 197 -12.59 -29.01 7.07
C VAL A 197 -11.61 -30.07 7.53
N TYR A 198 -10.78 -29.76 8.54
CA TYR A 198 -9.85 -30.69 9.15
C TYR A 198 -10.58 -31.85 9.83
N LEU A 199 -11.58 -31.57 10.67
CA LEU A 199 -12.38 -32.59 11.37
C LEU A 199 -13.14 -33.53 10.42
N LEU A 200 -13.55 -33.03 9.25
CA LEU A 200 -14.21 -33.82 8.21
C LEU A 200 -13.23 -34.63 7.33
N GLY A 201 -11.92 -34.54 7.57
CA GLY A 201 -10.91 -35.21 6.75
C GLY A 201 -10.85 -34.70 5.30
N LEU A 202 -11.29 -33.46 5.05
CA LEU A 202 -11.34 -32.86 3.72
C LEU A 202 -10.11 -32.01 3.38
N SER A 203 -9.11 -31.96 4.27
CA SER A 203 -7.91 -31.13 4.12
C SER A 203 -7.21 -31.34 2.79
N ASP A 204 -6.99 -32.59 2.39
CA ASP A 204 -6.21 -32.91 1.20
C ASP A 204 -6.91 -32.48 -0.08
N LYS A 205 -8.24 -32.66 -0.13
CA LYS A 205 -9.07 -32.22 -1.27
C LYS A 205 -9.07 -30.70 -1.39
N VAL A 206 -9.24 -30.01 -0.27
CA VAL A 206 -9.24 -28.53 -0.25
C VAL A 206 -7.86 -27.99 -0.61
N MET A 207 -6.78 -28.56 -0.06
CA MET A 207 -5.42 -28.15 -0.39
C MET A 207 -5.05 -28.43 -1.85
N ALA A 208 -5.46 -29.57 -2.41
CA ALA A 208 -5.24 -29.87 -3.83
C ALA A 208 -5.90 -28.83 -4.76
N GLY A 209 -7.08 -28.33 -4.40
CA GLY A 209 -7.78 -27.30 -5.16
C GLY A 209 -7.23 -25.88 -4.95
N LEU A 210 -6.77 -25.55 -3.73
CA LEU A 210 -6.38 -24.18 -3.36
C LEU A 210 -4.88 -23.90 -3.48
N ALA A 211 -4.00 -24.90 -3.43
CA ALA A 211 -2.56 -24.68 -3.37
C ALA A 211 -2.03 -23.83 -4.54
N HIS A 212 -2.45 -24.15 -5.77
CA HIS A 212 -2.00 -23.41 -6.96
C HIS A 212 -2.58 -21.99 -7.04
N PRO A 213 -3.92 -21.77 -6.92
CA PRO A 213 -4.49 -20.43 -6.88
C PRO A 213 -3.90 -19.54 -5.79
N VAL A 214 -3.70 -20.09 -4.59
CA VAL A 214 -3.10 -19.37 -3.45
C VAL A 214 -1.64 -18.99 -3.75
N SER A 215 -0.86 -19.94 -4.29
CA SER A 215 0.53 -19.70 -4.69
C SER A 215 0.63 -18.61 -5.77
N LEU A 216 -0.27 -18.60 -6.76
CA LEU A 216 -0.31 -17.57 -7.79
C LEU A 216 -0.68 -16.20 -7.20
N MET A 217 -1.72 -16.14 -6.37
CA MET A 217 -2.15 -14.92 -5.70
C MET A 217 -1.00 -14.28 -4.90
N PHE A 218 -0.32 -15.08 -4.06
CA PHE A 218 0.82 -14.58 -3.28
C PHE A 218 2.03 -14.23 -4.17
N GLY A 219 2.25 -14.93 -5.28
CA GLY A 219 3.27 -14.55 -6.26
C GLY A 219 3.02 -13.16 -6.85
N TYR A 220 1.78 -12.86 -7.22
CA TYR A 220 1.39 -11.52 -7.70
C TYR A 220 1.49 -10.46 -6.61
N LEU A 221 1.09 -10.75 -5.37
CA LEU A 221 1.28 -9.83 -4.24
C LEU A 221 2.78 -9.53 -4.01
N GLY A 222 3.62 -10.57 -4.00
CA GLY A 222 5.06 -10.44 -3.87
C GLY A 222 5.66 -9.55 -4.97
N LEU A 223 5.27 -9.78 -6.22
CA LEU A 223 5.73 -8.96 -7.36
C LEU A 223 5.30 -7.49 -7.20
N ALA A 224 4.03 -7.25 -6.87
CA ALA A 224 3.50 -5.89 -6.70
C ALA A 224 4.21 -5.14 -5.57
N PHE A 225 4.40 -5.78 -4.42
CA PHE A 225 5.06 -5.17 -3.27
C PHE A 225 6.56 -4.97 -3.52
N SER A 226 7.24 -5.88 -4.22
CA SER A 226 8.64 -5.68 -4.62
C SER A 226 8.80 -4.51 -5.59
N LEU A 227 7.86 -4.34 -6.54
CA LEU A 227 7.85 -3.18 -7.43
C LEU A 227 7.63 -1.89 -6.63
N ALA A 228 6.64 -1.87 -5.74
CA ALA A 228 6.37 -0.75 -4.85
C ALA A 228 7.60 -0.38 -3.99
N ILE A 229 8.26 -1.36 -3.37
CA ILE A 229 9.51 -1.16 -2.60
C ILE A 229 10.58 -0.50 -3.46
N GLY A 230 10.82 -0.99 -4.68
CA GLY A 230 11.83 -0.42 -5.57
C GLY A 230 11.56 1.06 -5.89
N VAL A 231 10.29 1.38 -6.18
CA VAL A 231 9.84 2.76 -6.42
C VAL A 231 9.97 3.61 -5.15
N ASP A 232 9.54 3.09 -4.01
CA ASP A 232 9.62 3.78 -2.72
C ASP A 232 11.06 4.11 -2.35
N LEU A 233 12.01 3.17 -2.50
CA LEU A 233 13.43 3.43 -2.24
C LEU A 233 13.99 4.56 -3.11
N PHE A 234 13.58 4.62 -4.38
CA PHE A 234 13.96 5.72 -5.27
C PHE A 234 13.41 7.06 -4.77
N PHE A 235 12.12 7.13 -4.44
CA PHE A 235 11.51 8.36 -3.91
C PHE A 235 12.02 8.73 -2.51
N MET A 236 12.40 7.76 -1.67
CA MET A 236 13.06 8.02 -0.39
C MET A 236 14.37 8.78 -0.60
N GLY A 237 15.17 8.39 -1.59
CA GLY A 237 16.39 9.13 -1.97
C GLY A 237 16.09 10.58 -2.39
N ILE A 238 15.04 10.79 -3.19
CA ILE A 238 14.60 12.13 -3.60
C ILE A 238 14.14 12.95 -2.40
N ILE A 239 13.29 12.41 -1.54
CA ILE A 239 12.76 13.09 -0.36
C ILE A 239 13.91 13.51 0.57
N ALA A 240 14.83 12.60 0.88
CA ALA A 240 15.99 12.89 1.72
C ALA A 240 16.87 14.01 1.12
N LEU A 241 17.11 13.97 -0.21
CA LEU A 241 17.85 15.02 -0.89
C LEU A 241 17.15 16.37 -0.80
N LEU A 242 15.84 16.41 -1.05
CA LEU A 242 15.04 17.63 -0.98
C LEU A 242 15.00 18.19 0.44
N GLU A 243 14.86 17.35 1.47
CA GLU A 243 14.93 17.79 2.87
C GLU A 243 16.27 18.47 3.17
N VAL A 244 17.40 17.88 2.75
CA VAL A 244 18.72 18.47 2.97
C VAL A 244 18.87 19.81 2.25
N ILE A 245 18.43 19.90 0.99
CA ILE A 245 18.51 21.13 0.21
C ILE A 245 17.65 22.22 0.84
N VAL A 246 16.38 21.94 1.12
CA VAL A 246 15.45 22.93 1.68
C VAL A 246 15.90 23.37 3.07
N SER A 247 16.38 22.44 3.90
CA SER A 247 16.89 22.76 5.24
C SER A 247 18.10 23.69 5.17
N ARG A 248 19.04 23.45 4.24
CA ARG A 248 20.20 24.33 4.02
C ARG A 248 19.79 25.71 3.52
N VAL A 249 18.84 25.78 2.58
CA VAL A 249 18.37 27.06 2.02
C VAL A 249 17.62 27.89 3.06
N LYS A 250 16.80 27.26 3.91
CA LYS A 250 15.99 27.97 4.91
C LYS A 250 16.69 28.16 6.26
N GLY A 251 17.82 27.49 6.50
CA GLY A 251 18.53 27.54 7.78
C GLY A 251 17.75 26.92 8.95
N VAL A 252 16.80 26.03 8.68
CA VAL A 252 15.97 25.34 9.67
C VAL A 252 15.93 23.84 9.36
N SER A 253 15.78 23.01 10.38
CA SER A 253 15.64 21.55 10.25
C SER A 253 14.36 21.07 10.92
N VAL A 254 13.84 19.93 10.46
CA VAL A 254 12.72 19.24 11.13
C VAL A 254 13.27 18.36 12.22
N VAL A 255 12.72 18.51 13.42
CA VAL A 255 12.98 17.59 14.53
C VAL A 255 11.87 16.55 14.54
N TYR A 256 12.24 15.28 14.34
CA TYR A 256 11.33 14.16 14.42
C TYR A 256 11.31 13.65 15.86
N THR A 257 10.42 14.19 16.69
CA THR A 257 10.27 13.72 18.08
C THR A 257 9.65 12.32 18.08
N GLY A 258 10.39 11.32 18.56
CA GLY A 258 9.83 9.99 18.81
C GLY A 258 8.75 10.07 19.88
N ARG A 259 7.73 9.21 19.77
CA ARG A 259 6.56 9.15 20.67
C ARG A 259 6.91 8.93 22.17
N ASP A 260 8.18 8.75 22.51
CA ASP A 260 8.66 8.46 23.86
C ASP A 260 9.00 9.70 24.71
N GLU A 261 9.08 10.90 24.13
CA GLU A 261 9.35 12.14 24.89
C GLU A 261 8.07 12.81 25.43
N ALA A 262 6.90 12.50 24.87
CA ALA A 262 5.62 13.10 25.26
C ALA A 262 5.05 12.59 26.62
N VAL A 263 5.76 11.68 27.31
CA VAL A 263 5.36 11.14 28.62
C VAL A 263 6.25 11.69 29.76
N ARG A 264 7.19 12.59 29.44
CA ARG A 264 8.09 13.20 30.43
C ARG A 264 7.92 14.72 30.50
N GLU A 265 6.71 15.19 30.79
CA GLU A 265 6.48 16.49 31.44
C GLU A 265 5.35 16.37 32.46
#